data_AF-A0A8I0JBL4-F1
#
_entry.id   AF-A0A8I0JBL4-F1
#
_cell.length_a   1.000
_cell.length_b   1.000
_cell.length_c   1.000
_cell.angle_alpha   90.00
_cell.angle_beta   90.00
_cell.angle_gamma   90.00
#
_symmetry.space_group_name_H-M   'P 1'
#
loop_
_entity.id
_entity.type
_entity.pdbx_description
1 polymer ?
#
loop_
_entity_poly.entity_id
_entity_poly.type
_entity_poly.pdbx_seq_one_letter_code
_entity_poly.pdbx_strand_id
1 'polypeptide(L)' 'MKSSTLSDTGTSSAEHIAARDLIKADEILRLSAKKMILLRQGHSPAVVSKIRYFEDKEFAGLFAPAP' A
#
# COMPACT_ATOMS: atom_id res chain seq x y z
N MET A 1 28.83 22.37 -50.13
CA MET A 1 29.28 22.13 -48.74
C MET A 1 28.07 22.23 -47.82
N LYS A 2 28.03 21.35 -46.82
CA LYS A 2 26.92 21.04 -45.91
C LYS A 2 26.49 22.23 -45.04
N SER A 3 25.23 22.25 -44.63
CA SER A 3 24.86 22.31 -43.20
C SER A 3 23.34 22.12 -43.05
N SER A 4 22.91 20.92 -42.67
CA SER A 4 21.57 20.67 -42.14
C SER A 4 21.66 20.77 -40.61
N THR A 5 21.04 21.77 -40.01
CA THR A 5 20.90 21.89 -38.56
C THR A 5 19.83 20.90 -38.07
N LEU A 6 20.28 19.80 -37.45
CA LEU A 6 19.40 18.97 -36.62
C LEU A 6 19.17 19.69 -35.29
N SER A 7 17.95 20.12 -35.02
CA SER A 7 17.51 20.44 -33.66
C SER A 7 17.16 19.13 -32.97
N ASP A 8 18.06 18.62 -32.14
CA ASP A 8 17.79 17.48 -31.26
C ASP A 8 16.87 17.95 -30.13
N THR A 9 15.56 17.72 -30.27
CA THR A 9 14.58 18.03 -29.23
C THR A 9 14.67 16.96 -28.15
N GLY A 10 15.69 17.05 -27.30
CA GLY A 10 15.82 16.19 -26.13
C GLY A 10 14.66 16.45 -25.17
N THR A 11 13.78 15.46 -25.00
CA THR A 11 12.73 15.48 -23.98
C THR A 11 13.39 15.35 -22.59
N SER A 12 13.54 16.48 -21.90
CA SER A 12 13.97 16.50 -20.50
C SER A 12 12.78 16.20 -19.59
N SER A 13 12.76 15.03 -18.95
CA SER A 13 11.84 14.74 -17.85
C SER A 13 12.46 15.15 -16.51
N ALA A 14 11.83 16.07 -15.79
CA ALA A 14 12.18 16.36 -14.40
C ALA A 14 11.35 15.46 -13.47
N GLU A 15 12.00 14.55 -12.74
CA GLU A 15 11.34 13.75 -11.72
C GLU A 15 11.20 14.56 -10.42
N HIS A 16 10.00 14.67 -9.90
CA HIS A 16 9.74 15.33 -8.62
C HIS A 16 9.61 14.27 -7.52
N ILE A 17 10.70 14.03 -6.80
CA ILE A 17 10.72 13.12 -5.65
C ILE A 17 10.24 13.90 -4.42
N ALA A 18 8.95 13.76 -4.09
CA ALA A 18 8.40 14.26 -2.85
C ALA A 18 8.29 13.12 -1.83
N ALA A 19 8.84 13.30 -0.64
CA ALA A 19 8.60 12.38 0.47
C ALA A 19 7.14 12.53 0.92
N ARG A 20 6.36 11.45 0.84
CA ARG A 20 5.00 11.36 1.35
C ARG A 20 4.99 10.44 2.56
N ASP A 21 4.27 10.83 3.59
CA ASP A 21 3.96 9.93 4.71
C ASP A 21 3.33 8.64 4.18
N LEU A 22 3.68 7.51 4.80
CA LEU A 22 3.14 6.19 4.43
C LEU A 22 1.61 6.16 4.48
N ILE A 23 1.03 6.90 5.42
CA ILE A 23 -0.40 7.14 5.53
C ILE A 23 -0.64 8.43 6.29
N LYS A 24 -1.60 9.24 5.86
CA LYS A 24 -2.00 10.47 6.57
C LYS A 24 -2.98 10.17 7.71
N ALA A 25 -3.15 11.11 8.63
CA ALA A 25 -4.08 10.96 9.75
C ALA A 25 -5.53 10.76 9.29
N ASP A 26 -6.00 11.49 8.28
CA ASP A 26 -7.34 11.33 7.72
C ASP A 26 -7.53 9.99 7.01
N GLU A 27 -6.47 9.48 6.38
CA GLU A 27 -6.45 8.16 5.76
C GLU A 27 -6.53 7.04 6.81
N ILE A 28 -5.86 7.21 7.97
CA ILE A 28 -5.99 6.30 9.12
C ILE A 28 -7.43 6.32 9.64
N LEU A 29 -8.02 7.50 9.82
CA LEU A 29 -9.39 7.63 10.36
C LEU A 29 -10.45 7.00 9.44
N ARG A 30 -10.17 6.93 8.13
CA ARG A 30 -11.05 6.27 7.14
C ARG A 30 -10.73 4.79 6.94
N LEU A 31 -9.72 4.25 7.61
CA LEU A 31 -9.37 2.83 7.48
C LEU A 31 -10.53 1.96 7.98
N SER A 32 -10.97 1.02 7.15
CA SER A 32 -12.02 0.08 7.52
C SER A 32 -11.66 -0.65 8.82
N ALA A 33 -12.63 -0.80 9.72
CA ALA A 33 -12.45 -1.54 10.97
C ALA A 33 -11.98 -2.99 10.76
N LYS A 34 -12.23 -3.57 9.56
CA LYS A 34 -11.80 -4.92 9.15
C LYS A 34 -10.38 -4.97 8.59
N LYS A 35 -9.72 -3.83 8.39
CA LYS A 35 -8.39 -3.74 7.78
C LYS A 35 -7.35 -3.25 8.79
N MET A 36 -6.09 -3.57 8.52
CA MET A 36 -4.94 -3.07 9.27
C MET A 36 -3.75 -2.85 8.34
N ILE A 37 -2.76 -2.09 8.82
CA ILE A 37 -1.49 -1.91 8.14
C ILE A 37 -0.51 -2.93 8.72
N LEU A 38 0.06 -3.76 7.85
CA LEU A 38 1.08 -4.74 8.21
C LEU A 38 2.46 -4.19 7.83
N LEU A 39 3.35 -4.12 8.82
CA LEU A 39 4.75 -3.77 8.64
C LEU A 39 5.59 -5.05 8.77
N ARG A 40 6.16 -5.51 7.65
CA ARG A 40 7.07 -6.65 7.61
C ARG A 40 8.44 -6.17 7.17
N GLN A 41 9.48 -6.57 7.90
CA GLN A 41 10.86 -6.19 7.55
C GLN A 41 11.20 -6.59 6.11
N GLY A 42 11.90 -5.71 5.40
CA GLY A 42 12.29 -5.91 4.00
C GLY A 42 11.14 -5.84 3.00
N HIS A 43 9.93 -5.46 3.41
CA HIS A 43 8.76 -5.36 2.54
C HIS A 43 8.10 -3.99 2.67
N SER A 44 7.45 -3.54 1.59
CA SER A 44 6.58 -2.37 1.63
C SER A 44 5.41 -2.62 2.59
N PRO A 45 4.94 -1.57 3.32
CA PRO A 45 3.72 -1.65 4.11
C PRO A 45 2.54 -2.13 3.26
N ALA A 46 1.72 -3.01 3.84
CA ALA A 46 0.56 -3.57 3.16
C ALA A 46 -0.73 -3.32 3.95
N VAL A 47 -1.82 -3.02 3.26
CA VAL A 47 -3.16 -2.97 3.84
C VAL A 47 -3.78 -4.37 3.75
N VAL A 48 -3.98 -5.02 4.90
CA VAL A 48 -4.44 -6.41 4.98
C VAL A 48 -5.74 -6.53 5.78
N SER A 49 -6.44 -7.65 5.64
CA SER A 49 -7.59 -7.98 6.51
C SER A 49 -7.12 -8.39 7.89
N LYS A 50 -7.82 -7.93 8.93
CA LYS A 50 -7.62 -8.44 10.30
C LYS A 50 -8.09 -9.89 10.37
N ILE A 51 -7.33 -10.71 11.07
CA ILE A 51 -7.75 -12.06 11.43
C ILE A 51 -8.64 -11.96 12.67
N ARG A 52 -9.83 -12.56 12.62
CA ARG A 52 -10.85 -12.52 13.68
C ARG A 52 -11.37 -13.92 13.97
N TYR A 53 -10.97 -14.44 15.12
CA TYR A 53 -11.31 -15.80 15.55
C TYR A 53 -12.83 -16.09 15.66
N PHE A 54 -13.67 -15.05 15.78
CA PHE A 54 -15.12 -15.20 15.90
C PHE A 54 -15.89 -14.97 14.58
N GLU A 55 -15.23 -14.43 13.55
CA GLU A 55 -15.88 -14.07 12.26
C GLU A 55 -15.31 -14.89 11.10
N ASP A 56 -14.04 -15.26 11.16
CA ASP A 56 -13.34 -15.94 10.09
C ASP A 56 -13.64 -17.45 10.10
N LYS A 57 -13.94 -18.00 8.92
CA LYS A 57 -14.38 -19.39 8.73
C LYS A 57 -13.36 -20.43 9.21
N GLU A 58 -12.09 -20.07 9.20
CA GLU A 58 -10.96 -20.89 9.65
C GLU A 58 -11.09 -21.27 11.13
N PHE A 59 -11.91 -20.54 11.88
CA PHE A 59 -12.14 -20.73 13.30
C PHE A 59 -13.53 -21.28 13.65
N ALA A 60 -14.36 -21.59 12.64
CA ALA A 60 -15.69 -22.12 12.87
C ALA A 60 -15.63 -23.44 13.66
N GLY A 61 -16.39 -23.52 14.76
CA GLY A 61 -16.46 -24.72 15.61
C GLY A 61 -15.29 -24.93 16.58
N LEU A 62 -14.22 -24.12 16.50
CA LEU A 62 -13.06 -24.26 17.41
C LEU A 62 -13.32 -23.78 18.85
N PHE A 63 -14.37 -22.98 19.04
CA PHE A 63 -14.71 -22.34 20.33
C PHE A 63 -16.09 -22.73 20.85
N ALA A 64 -16.66 -23.85 20.39
CA ALA A 64 -17.89 -24.37 20.96
C ALA A 64 -17.65 -24.78 22.43
N PRO A 65 -18.59 -24.50 23.36
CA PRO A 65 -18.45 -24.96 24.73
C PRO A 65 -18.36 -26.49 24.77
N ALA A 66 -17.51 -27.01 25.66
CA ALA A 66 -17.42 -28.45 25.91
C ALA A 66 -18.80 -28.96 26.39
N PRO A 67 -19.23 -30.16 25.94
CA PRO A 67 -20.52 -30.74 26.30
C PRO A 67 -20.66 -30.98 27.81
#